data_AF-A0A7V0UK17-F1
#
_entry.id   AF-A0A7V0UK17-F1
#
_cell.length_a   1.000
_cell.length_b   1.000
_cell.length_c   1.000
_cell.angle_alpha   90.00
_cell.angle_beta   90.00
_cell.angle_gamma   90.00
#
_symmetry.space_group_name_H-M   'P 1'
#
loop_
_entity.id
_entity.type
_entity.pdbx_description
1 polymer ?
#
loop_
_entity_poly.entity_id
_entity_poly.type
_entity_poly.pdbx_seq_one_letter_code
_entity_poly.pdbx_strand_id
1 'polypeptide(L)'
;MDRWSREFGNWAICGGVCFHLFDQTPYAWRKIKPWSRRREEFSKRAAFALLWSLSGHDKTATHEAFLAHLPLIEREARNGRNFVKKAVDMAMRAIGSAT
;
A
#
# COMPACT_ATOMS: atom_id res chain seq x y z
N MET A 1 12.75 -5.79 2.69
CA MET A 1 11.51 -4.99 2.79
C MET A 1 11.17 -4.58 4.23
N ASP A 2 10.98 -5.52 5.18
CA ASP A 2 10.49 -5.15 6.53
C ASP A 2 11.42 -4.20 7.28
N ARG A 3 12.74 -4.43 7.27
CA ARG A 3 13.73 -3.53 7.88
C ARG A 3 13.63 -2.12 7.28
N TRP A 4 13.71 -2.00 5.96
CA TRP A 4 13.63 -0.72 5.25
C TRP A 4 12.33 0.03 5.54
N SER A 5 11.18 -0.66 5.53
CA SER A 5 9.88 -0.03 5.78
C SER A 5 9.77 0.61 7.18
N ARG A 6 10.55 0.14 8.16
CA ARG A 6 10.61 0.71 9.52
C ARG A 6 11.47 1.98 9.58
N GLU A 7 12.37 2.16 8.63
CA GLU A 7 13.28 3.31 8.54
C GLU A 7 12.69 4.48 7.71
N PHE A 8 11.49 4.30 7.13
CA PHE A 8 10.83 5.37 6.39
C PHE A 8 10.44 6.52 7.32
N GLY A 9 10.96 7.71 7.01
CA GLY A 9 10.57 8.99 7.64
C GLY A 9 10.03 10.03 6.65
N ASN A 10 9.89 9.66 5.37
CA ASN A 10 9.51 10.58 4.30
C ASN A 10 8.52 9.91 3.34
N TRP A 11 7.45 10.63 3.00
CA TRP A 11 6.36 10.11 2.16
C TRP A 11 6.79 9.82 0.72
N ALA A 12 7.72 10.60 0.18
CA ALA A 12 8.23 10.46 -1.19
C ALA A 12 9.18 9.27 -1.30
N ILE A 13 10.10 9.09 -0.33
CA ILE A 13 10.95 7.90 -0.26
C ILE A 13 10.08 6.64 -0.11
N CYS A 14 9.13 6.65 0.83
CA CYS A 14 8.19 5.54 1.03
C CYS A 14 7.44 5.20 -0.27
N GLY A 15 6.90 6.19 -0.98
CA GLY A 15 6.16 5.98 -2.22
C GLY A 15 7.05 5.48 -3.36
N GLY A 16 8.19 6.14 -3.58
CA GLY A 16 9.13 5.77 -4.64
C GLY A 16 9.69 4.35 -4.45
N VAL A 17 10.06 3.98 -3.22
CA VAL A 17 10.52 2.61 -2.92
C VAL A 17 9.39 1.59 -3.12
N CYS A 18 8.14 1.93 -2.78
CA CYS A 18 7.00 1.05 -3.06
C CYS A 18 6.79 0.82 -4.57
N PHE A 19 6.90 1.88 -5.36
CA PHE A 19 6.55 1.92 -6.77
C PHE A 19 7.66 1.47 -7.74
N HIS A 20 8.92 1.63 -7.36
CA HIS A 20 10.05 1.31 -8.24
C HIS A 20 10.85 0.08 -7.80
N LEU A 21 10.64 -0.42 -6.58
CA LEU A 21 11.45 -1.52 -6.03
C LEU A 21 10.60 -2.63 -5.39
N PHE A 22 9.72 -2.29 -4.47
CA PHE A 22 9.04 -3.29 -3.64
C PHE A 22 7.95 -4.06 -4.38
N ASP A 23 7.21 -3.40 -5.28
CA ASP A 23 6.17 -4.04 -6.10
C ASP A 23 6.73 -5.03 -7.13
N GLN A 24 7.99 -4.87 -7.55
CA GLN A 24 8.70 -5.80 -8.43
C GLN A 24 9.17 -7.09 -7.73
N THR A 25 8.92 -7.22 -6.41
CA THR A 25 9.37 -8.40 -5.65
C THR A 25 8.25 -9.44 -5.51
N PRO A 26 8.58 -10.74 -5.43
CA PRO A 26 7.59 -11.80 -5.18
C PRO A 26 6.96 -11.73 -3.78
N TYR A 27 7.41 -10.80 -2.93
CA TYR A 27 6.92 -10.64 -1.57
C TYR A 27 5.89 -9.52 -1.44
N ALA A 28 5.68 -8.71 -2.48
CA ALA A 28 4.91 -7.46 -2.42
C ALA A 28 3.51 -7.63 -1.80
N TRP A 29 2.69 -8.49 -2.40
CA TRP A 29 1.35 -8.82 -1.92
C TRP A 29 1.31 -9.27 -0.46
N ARG A 30 2.28 -10.10 -0.05
CA ARG A 30 2.37 -10.62 1.32
C ARG A 30 2.66 -9.54 2.37
N LYS A 31 3.13 -8.36 1.98
CA LYS A 31 3.47 -7.27 2.91
C LYS A 31 2.33 -6.31 3.20
N ILE A 32 1.32 -6.20 2.33
CA ILE A 32 0.23 -5.23 2.48
C ILE A 32 -0.51 -5.42 3.80
N LYS A 33 -1.04 -6.63 4.06
CA LYS A 33 -1.82 -6.90 5.28
C LYS A 33 -1.01 -6.68 6.57
N PRO A 34 0.21 -7.24 6.75
CA PRO A 34 1.02 -6.96 7.93
C PRO A 34 1.34 -5.48 8.12
N TRP A 35 1.71 -4.76 7.06
CA TRP A 35 2.07 -3.35 7.15
C TRP A 35 0.88 -2.46 7.48
N SER A 36 -0.32 -2.81 6.98
CA SER A 36 -1.55 -2.06 7.27
C SER A 36 -1.89 -1.98 8.77
N ARG A 37 -1.36 -2.93 9.57
CA ARG A 37 -1.60 -3.03 11.02
C ARG A 37 -0.55 -2.32 11.87
N ARG A 38 0.52 -1.79 11.26
CA ARG A 38 1.63 -1.14 11.99
C ARG A 38 1.21 0.18 12.60
N ARG A 39 1.82 0.52 13.74
CA ARG A 39 1.51 1.78 14.46
C ARG A 39 2.26 2.95 13.84
N GLU A 40 3.44 2.73 13.29
CA GLU A 40 4.28 3.75 12.67
C GLU A 40 3.65 4.25 11.37
N GLU A 41 3.58 5.57 11.19
CA GLU A 41 2.83 6.20 10.10
C GLU A 41 3.31 5.77 8.72
N PHE A 42 4.61 5.89 8.45
CA PHE A 42 5.15 5.59 7.12
C PHE A 42 5.21 4.09 6.82
N SER A 43 5.43 3.24 7.83
CA SER A 43 5.27 1.80 7.68
C SER A 43 3.83 1.42 7.32
N LYS A 44 2.83 2.05 7.95
CA LYS A 44 1.42 1.81 7.59
C LYS A 44 1.11 2.37 6.20
N ARG A 45 1.56 3.59 5.89
CA ARG A 45 1.43 4.19 4.56
C ARG A 45 1.98 3.27 3.48
N ALA A 46 3.14 2.64 3.73
CA ALA A 46 3.78 1.74 2.78
C ALA A 46 2.86 0.58 2.34
N ALA A 47 1.96 0.11 3.22
CA ALA A 47 0.98 -0.92 2.83
C ALA A 47 0.09 -0.46 1.66
N PHE A 48 -0.44 0.75 1.78
CA PHE A 48 -1.38 1.31 0.81
C PHE A 48 -0.67 1.89 -0.42
N ALA A 49 0.52 2.45 -0.24
CA ALA A 49 1.38 2.83 -1.35
C ALA A 49 1.75 1.60 -2.20
N LEU A 50 2.11 0.49 -1.58
CA LEU A 50 2.43 -0.76 -2.27
C LEU A 50 1.23 -1.35 -2.99
N LEU A 51 0.04 -1.33 -2.37
CA LEU A 51 -1.20 -1.77 -3.01
C LEU A 51 -1.55 -0.92 -4.24
N TRP A 52 -1.36 0.40 -4.17
CA TRP A 52 -1.50 1.27 -5.33
C TRP A 52 -0.48 0.94 -6.42
N SER A 53 0.80 0.79 -6.09
CA SER A 53 1.84 0.41 -7.06
C SER A 53 1.50 -0.89 -7.79
N LEU A 54 1.06 -1.92 -7.05
CA LEU A 54 0.66 -3.21 -7.62
C LEU A 54 -0.54 -3.08 -8.58
N SER A 55 -1.51 -2.21 -8.31
CA SER A 55 -2.61 -1.98 -9.26
C SER A 55 -2.16 -1.42 -10.61
N GLY A 56 -1.07 -0.64 -10.61
CA GLY A 56 -0.49 -0.08 -11.82
C GLY A 56 0.42 -1.07 -12.57
N HIS A 57 1.12 -1.95 -11.86
CA HIS A 57 2.23 -2.72 -12.42
C HIS A 57 2.02 -4.24 -12.46
N ASP A 58 1.27 -4.83 -11.53
CA ASP A 58 0.99 -6.27 -11.55
C ASP A 58 -0.16 -6.56 -12.52
N LYS A 59 0.21 -6.89 -13.77
CA LYS A 59 -0.74 -7.26 -14.83
C LYS A 59 -1.25 -8.69 -14.74
N THR A 60 -0.78 -9.46 -13.76
CA THR A 60 -1.15 -10.86 -13.56
C THR A 60 -2.11 -11.06 -12.40
N ALA A 61 -2.18 -10.10 -11.47
CA ALA A 61 -3.11 -10.14 -10.35
C ALA A 61 -4.56 -10.09 -10.83
N THR A 62 -5.39 -10.96 -10.26
CA THR A 62 -6.82 -10.97 -10.55
C THR A 62 -7.53 -9.82 -9.84
N HIS A 63 -8.70 -9.47 -10.33
CA HIS A 63 -9.54 -8.44 -9.72
C HIS A 63 -9.86 -8.77 -8.25
N GLU A 64 -10.11 -10.05 -7.94
CA GLU A 64 -10.40 -10.55 -6.60
C GLU A 64 -9.24 -10.32 -5.63
N ALA A 65 -7.99 -10.38 -6.12
CA ALA A 65 -6.81 -10.10 -5.30
C ALA A 65 -6.82 -8.65 -4.78
N PHE A 66 -7.27 -7.70 -5.60
CA PHE A 66 -7.44 -6.30 -5.18
C PHE A 66 -8.65 -6.13 -4.25
N LEU A 67 -9.80 -6.72 -4.59
CA LEU A 67 -11.01 -6.65 -3.75
C LEU A 67 -10.79 -7.20 -2.33
N ALA A 68 -9.95 -8.22 -2.19
CA ALA A 68 -9.59 -8.80 -0.88
C ALA A 68 -8.94 -7.77 0.08
N HIS A 69 -8.48 -6.62 -0.42
CA HIS A 69 -7.87 -5.55 0.37
C HIS A 69 -8.83 -4.39 0.68
N LEU A 70 -10.05 -4.37 0.13
CA LEU A 70 -11.07 -3.35 0.46
C LEU A 70 -11.36 -3.24 1.97
N PRO A 71 -11.47 -4.36 2.74
CA PRO A 71 -11.66 -4.24 4.19
C PRO A 71 -10.51 -3.53 4.93
N LEU A 72 -9.29 -3.56 4.37
CA LEU A 72 -8.15 -2.82 4.95
C LEU A 72 -8.27 -1.32 4.66
N ILE A 73 -8.73 -0.96 3.46
CA ILE A 73 -8.99 0.42 3.04
C ILE A 73 -10.09 1.02 3.91
N GLU A 74 -11.21 0.32 4.04
CA GLU A 74 -12.34 0.75 4.86
C GLU A 74 -11.93 0.98 6.32
N ARG A 75 -11.19 0.03 6.92
CA ARG A 75 -10.68 0.17 8.29
C ARG A 75 -9.83 1.44 8.48
N GLU A 76 -9.02 1.80 7.49
CA GLU A 76 -8.10 2.94 7.59
C GLU A 76 -8.61 4.21 6.91
N ALA A 77 -9.82 4.22 6.34
CA ALA A 77 -10.40 5.36 5.63
C ALA A 77 -10.54 6.61 6.51
N ARG A 78 -10.71 6.41 7.82
CA ARG A 78 -10.82 7.48 8.83
C ARG A 78 -9.52 7.68 9.62
N ASN A 79 -8.37 7.20 9.12
CA ASN A 79 -7.11 7.37 9.82
C ASN A 79 -6.77 8.88 9.93
N GLY A 80 -6.58 9.38 11.16
CA GLY A 80 -6.29 10.80 11.42
C GLY A 80 -4.90 11.27 10.97
N ARG A 81 -4.06 10.36 10.46
CA ARG A 81 -2.71 10.68 9.98
C ARG A 81 -2.73 10.95 8.48
N ASN A 82 -2.41 12.19 8.12
CA ASN A 82 -2.54 12.71 6.76
C ASN A 82 -1.84 11.85 5.71
N PHE A 83 -0.65 11.30 6.01
CA PHE A 83 0.08 10.51 5.01
C PHE A 83 -0.47 9.10 4.85
N VAL A 84 -1.09 8.53 5.88
CA VAL A 84 -1.82 7.26 5.74
C VAL A 84 -3.09 7.49 4.93
N LYS A 85 -3.90 8.48 5.32
CA LYS A 85 -5.15 8.82 4.64
C LYS A 85 -4.96 9.01 3.13
N LYS A 86 -3.98 9.85 2.73
CA LYS A 86 -3.67 10.08 1.31
C LYS A 86 -3.32 8.79 0.55
N ALA A 87 -2.61 7.86 1.18
CA ALA A 87 -2.26 6.59 0.54
C ALA A 87 -3.45 5.63 0.46
N VAL A 88 -4.33 5.63 1.47
CA VAL A 88 -5.61 4.89 1.44
C VAL A 88 -6.50 5.40 0.31
N ASP A 89 -6.70 6.71 0.19
CA ASP A 89 -7.50 7.33 -0.87
C ASP A 89 -6.94 6.99 -2.27
N MET A 90 -5.62 7.05 -2.41
CA MET A 90 -4.93 6.70 -3.64
C MET A 90 -5.12 5.22 -4.02
N ALA A 91 -4.97 4.30 -3.06
CA ALA A 91 -5.19 2.87 -3.29
C ALA A 91 -6.65 2.56 -3.62
N MET A 92 -7.61 3.19 -2.94
CA MET A 92 -9.04 3.02 -3.20
C MET A 92 -9.41 3.38 -4.65
N ARG A 93 -8.95 4.55 -5.12
CA ARG A 93 -9.20 4.98 -6.51
C ARG A 93 -8.58 4.02 -7.52
N ALA A 94 -7.36 3.57 -7.26
CA ALA A 94 -6.65 2.61 -8.10
C ALA A 94 -7.42 1.30 -8.27
N ILE A 95 -7.92 0.73 -7.17
CA ILE A 95 -8.73 -0.51 -7.23
C ILE A 95 -10.00 -0.29 -8.06
N GLY A 96 -10.67 0.85 -7.89
CA GLY A 96 -11.85 1.21 -8.68
C GLY A 96 -11.56 1.41 -10.17
N SER A 97 -10.33 1.77 -10.56
CA SER A 97 -9.91 1.88 -11.97
C SER A 97 -9.32 0.58 -12.54
N ALA A 98 -8.99 -0.40 -11.69
CA ALA A 98 -8.54 -1.73 -12.07
C ALA A 98 -9.70 -2.75 -12.18
N THR A 99 -10.94 -2.24 -12.21
CA THR A 99 -12.21 -2.97 -12.42
C THR A 99 -12.80 -2.52 -13.75
#